data_AF-A0A0N5ACM2-F1
#
_entry.id   AF-A0A0N5ACM2-F1
#
_cell.length_a   1.000
_cell.length_b   1.000
_cell.length_c   1.000
_cell.angle_alpha   90.00
_cell.angle_beta   90.00
_cell.angle_gamma   90.00
#
_symmetry.space_group_name_H-M   'P 1'
#
loop_
_entity.id
_entity.type
_entity.pdbx_description
1 polymer ?
#
loop_
_entity_poly.entity_id
_entity_poly.type
_entity_poly.pdbx_seq_one_letter_code
_entity_poly.pdbx_strand_id
1 'polypeptide(L)'
;LRFRGVEWKHTPNPLEDALVKKLAEKYHKTPAQILIRHLLQRGLSPIPKSVNEKRIKENWDIFDFELDAEEFKQMNAFKNQYRTGTWDFVKGHPEDPFKDERN
;
A
#
# COMPACT_ATOMS: atom_id res chain seq x y z
N LEU A 1 -11.60 -9.47 -13.91
CA LEU A 1 -11.90 -8.13 -14.44
C LEU A 1 -10.60 -7.44 -14.85
N ARG A 2 -10.44 -7.08 -16.13
CA ARG A 2 -9.52 -6.01 -16.53
C ARG A 2 -10.39 -4.80 -16.83
N PHE A 3 -10.20 -3.70 -16.11
CA PHE A 3 -10.85 -2.44 -16.45
C PHE A 3 -10.26 -1.97 -17.79
N ARG A 4 -11.02 -2.08 -18.87
CA ARG A 4 -10.61 -1.59 -20.19
C ARG A 4 -10.61 -0.06 -20.15
N GLY A 5 -9.56 0.58 -20.65
CA GLY A 5 -9.46 2.05 -20.74
C GLY A 5 -8.88 2.77 -19.51
N VAL A 6 -8.39 2.03 -18.50
CA VAL A 6 -7.65 2.63 -17.37
C VAL A 6 -6.15 2.43 -17.61
N GLU A 7 -5.44 3.54 -17.80
CA GLU A 7 -3.98 3.55 -17.80
C GLU A 7 -3.48 3.59 -16.36
N TRP A 8 -2.62 2.63 -15.99
CA TRP A 8 -1.99 2.64 -14.67
C TRP A 8 -0.77 3.53 -14.74
N LYS A 9 -0.79 4.67 -14.04
CA LYS A 9 0.41 5.51 -13.90
C LYS A 9 1.55 4.68 -13.28
N HIS A 10 2.73 4.76 -13.88
CA HIS A 10 3.91 4.09 -13.35
C HIS A 10 4.24 4.67 -11.98
N THR A 11 4.24 3.81 -10.96
CA THR A 11 4.58 4.16 -9.58
C THR A 11 5.64 3.18 -9.09
N PRO A 12 6.59 3.61 -8.24
CA PRO A 12 7.53 2.71 -7.60
C PRO A 12 6.79 1.59 -6.88
N ASN A 13 7.27 0.35 -7.02
CA ASN A 13 6.68 -0.79 -6.32
C ASN A 13 6.99 -0.68 -4.81
N PRO A 14 5.99 -0.52 -3.93
CA PRO A 14 6.23 -0.38 -2.49
C PRO A 14 6.83 -1.64 -1.86
N LEU A 15 6.69 -2.82 -2.48
CA LEU A 15 7.33 -4.06 -2.02
C LEU A 15 8.85 -4.07 -2.23
N GLU A 16 9.36 -3.21 -3.11
CA GLU A 16 10.78 -3.11 -3.43
C GLU A 16 11.50 -2.01 -2.64
N ASP A 17 10.77 -1.24 -1.84
CA ASP A 17 11.32 -0.15 -1.04
C ASP A 17 12.35 -0.65 -0.02
N ALA A 18 13.46 0.09 0.11
CA ALA A 18 14.60 -0.32 0.92
C ALA A 18 14.26 -0.37 2.42
N LEU A 19 13.45 0.56 2.93
CA LEU A 19 13.01 0.55 4.33
C LEU A 19 12.08 -0.64 4.57
N VAL A 20 11.14 -0.89 3.66
CA VAL A 20 10.20 -2.04 3.78
C VAL A 20 10.96 -3.35 3.80
N LYS A 21 11.94 -3.54 2.91
CA LYS A 21 12.78 -4.76 2.88
C LYS A 21 13.61 -4.92 4.15
N LYS A 22 14.23 -3.85 4.63
CA LYS A 22 14.99 -3.87 5.89
C LYS A 22 14.12 -4.30 7.08
N LEU A 23 12.90 -3.77 7.16
CA LEU A 23 11.95 -4.16 8.22
C LEU A 23 11.47 -5.59 8.03
N ALA A 24 11.22 -6.02 6.80
CA ALA A 24 10.84 -7.41 6.50
C ALA A 24 11.91 -8.40 7.00
N GLU A 25 13.19 -8.08 6.77
CA GLU A 25 14.32 -8.85 7.31
C GLU A 25 14.35 -8.83 8.84
N LYS A 26 14.23 -7.65 9.48
CA LYS A 26 14.24 -7.50 10.95
C LYS A 26 13.18 -8.37 11.64
N TYR A 27 11.97 -8.36 11.10
CA TYR A 27 10.82 -9.05 11.69
C TYR A 27 10.65 -10.49 11.19
N HIS A 28 11.52 -10.96 10.29
CA HIS A 28 11.37 -12.25 9.60
C HIS A 28 10.00 -12.40 8.91
N LYS A 29 9.52 -11.31 8.31
CA LYS A 29 8.26 -11.22 7.58
C LYS A 29 8.52 -10.87 6.11
N THR A 30 7.46 -10.87 5.31
CA THR A 30 7.51 -10.38 3.92
C THR A 30 7.30 -8.86 3.85
N PRO A 31 7.78 -8.19 2.79
CA PRO A 31 7.48 -6.77 2.55
C PRO A 31 5.98 -6.45 2.57
N ALA A 32 5.14 -7.36 2.07
CA ALA A 32 3.69 -7.20 2.08
C ALA A 32 3.14 -7.16 3.52
N GLN A 33 3.59 -8.07 4.40
CA GLN A 33 3.18 -8.09 5.80
C GLN A 33 3.57 -6.80 6.53
N ILE A 34 4.76 -6.24 6.26
CA ILE A 34 5.18 -4.94 6.83
C ILE A 34 4.22 -3.82 6.41
N LEU A 35 3.89 -3.73 5.12
CA LEU A 35 2.96 -2.69 4.62
C LEU A 35 1.56 -2.84 5.20
N ILE A 36 1.06 -4.08 5.29
CA ILE A 36 -0.27 -4.36 5.85
C ILE A 36 -0.29 -4.04 7.35
N ARG A 37 0.73 -4.45 8.11
CA ARG A 37 0.88 -4.14 9.54
C ARG A 37 0.93 -2.63 9.79
N HIS A 38 1.66 -1.89 8.94
CA HIS A 38 1.73 -0.44 9.03
C HIS A 38 0.35 0.22 8.90
N LEU A 39 -0.47 -0.21 7.92
CA LEU A 39 -1.85 0.29 7.78
C LEU A 39 -2.70 -0.05 9.00
N LEU A 40 -2.57 -1.27 9.54
CA LEU A 40 -3.28 -1.70 10.74
C LEU A 40 -2.92 -0.84 11.96
N GLN A 41 -1.63 -0.58 12.21
CA GLN A 41 -1.18 0.27 13.32
C GLN A 41 -1.60 1.74 13.18
N ARG A 42 -1.87 2.20 11.96
CA ARG A 42 -2.48 3.54 11.71
C ARG A 42 -3.97 3.59 12.03
N GLY A 43 -4.59 2.48 12.44
CA GLY A 43 -6.03 2.37 12.68
C GLY A 43 -6.85 2.17 11.41
N LEU A 44 -6.24 1.72 10.31
CA LEU A 44 -6.93 1.45 9.05
C LEU A 44 -7.22 -0.05 8.90
N SER A 45 -8.27 -0.38 8.14
CA SER A 45 -8.59 -1.77 7.78
C SER A 45 -8.06 -2.11 6.39
N PRO A 46 -6.91 -2.80 6.26
CA PRO A 46 -6.32 -3.14 4.96
C PRO A 46 -7.14 -4.23 4.22
N ILE A 47 -7.24 -4.12 2.90
CA ILE A 47 -7.96 -5.07 2.01
C ILE A 47 -7.02 -5.69 0.95
N PRO A 48 -6.01 -6.49 1.35
CA PRO A 48 -5.04 -7.04 0.41
C PRO A 48 -5.68 -8.09 -0.51
N LYS A 49 -5.70 -7.84 -1.82
CA LYS A 49 -6.25 -8.76 -2.81
C LYS A 49 -5.22 -9.82 -3.22
N SER A 50 -5.59 -11.10 -3.10
CA SER A 50 -4.84 -12.22 -3.66
C SER A 50 -5.78 -13.36 -4.07
N VAL A 51 -5.37 -14.16 -5.04
CA VAL A 51 -5.98 -15.46 -5.38
C VAL A 51 -5.01 -16.62 -5.12
N ASN A 52 -3.78 -16.31 -4.72
CA ASN A 52 -2.76 -17.28 -4.38
C ASN A 52 -2.89 -17.63 -2.89
N GLU A 53 -3.15 -18.90 -2.59
CA GLU A 53 -3.40 -19.38 -1.22
C GLU A 53 -2.26 -19.07 -0.25
N LYS A 54 -1.00 -19.27 -0.67
CA LYS A 54 0.17 -18.96 0.15
C LYS A 54 0.19 -17.48 0.54
N ARG A 55 -0.01 -16.58 -0.43
CA ARG A 55 -0.06 -15.13 -0.17
C ARG A 55 -1.26 -14.74 0.69
N ILE A 56 -2.39 -15.42 0.58
CA ILE A 56 -3.57 -15.17 1.43
C ILE A 56 -3.22 -15.48 2.89
N LYS A 57 -2.57 -16.62 3.15
CA LYS A 57 -2.10 -16.99 4.49
C LYS A 57 -1.04 -16.02 5.01
N GLU A 58 -0.05 -15.66 4.19
CA GLU A 58 0.98 -14.67 4.54
C GLU A 58 0.38 -13.30 4.89
N ASN A 59 -0.57 -12.80 4.09
CA ASN A 59 -1.21 -11.51 4.35
C ASN A 59 -2.02 -11.47 5.66
N TRP A 60 -2.46 -12.63 6.18
CA TRP A 60 -3.18 -12.74 7.44
C TRP A 60 -2.24 -12.80 8.65
N ASP A 61 -1.02 -13.29 8.46
CA ASP A 61 -0.02 -13.47 9.51
C ASP A 61 0.69 -12.14 9.84
N ILE A 62 -0.07 -11.20 10.41
CA ILE A 62 0.36 -9.80 10.71
C ILE A 62 0.08 -9.37 12.15
N PHE A 63 -0.49 -10.25 12.97
CA PHE A 63 -0.96 -9.93 14.32
C PHE A 63 0.02 -10.34 15.41
N ASP A 64 1.08 -11.06 15.05
CA ASP A 64 2.11 -11.59 15.94
C ASP A 64 3.33 -10.67 16.09
N PHE A 65 3.34 -9.52 15.40
CA PHE A 65 4.41 -8.52 15.51
C PHE A 65 3.85 -7.10 15.44
N GLU A 66 4.70 -6.15 15.84
CA GLU A 66 4.40 -4.73 15.82
C GLU A 66 5.63 -3.90 15.45
N LEU A 67 5.46 -2.90 14.58
CA LEU A 67 6.51 -1.92 14.29
C LEU A 67 6.71 -1.03 15.51
N ASP A 68 7.97 -0.82 15.91
CA ASP A 68 8.25 0.08 17.03
C ASP A 68 7.97 1.55 16.67
N ALA A 69 7.99 2.42 17.67
CA ALA A 69 7.61 3.83 17.50
C ALA A 69 8.47 4.57 16.47
N GLU A 70 9.76 4.26 16.39
CA GLU A 70 10.68 4.92 15.46
C GLU A 70 10.51 4.38 14.05
N GLU A 71 10.32 3.07 13.88
CA GLU A 71 10.04 2.45 12.59
C GLU A 71 8.68 2.86 12.03
N PHE A 72 7.66 2.93 12.90
CA PHE A 72 6.35 3.44 12.53
C PHE A 72 6.42 4.90 12.07
N LYS A 73 7.22 5.72 12.76
CA LYS A 73 7.49 7.11 12.36
C LYS A 73 8.21 7.18 11.01
N GLN A 74 9.21 6.34 10.77
CA GLN A 74 9.90 6.26 9.48
C GLN A 74 8.95 5.85 8.35
N MET A 75 8.07 4.88 8.60
CA MET A 75 7.04 4.44 7.65
C MET A 75 6.00 5.53 7.37
N ASN A 76 5.67 6.38 8.34
CA ASN A 76 4.79 7.54 8.10
C ASN A 76 5.47 8.65 7.29
N ALA A 77 6.80 8.72 7.30
CA ALA A 77 7.59 9.73 6.61
C ALA A 77 7.95 9.36 5.15
N PHE A 78 7.23 8.40 4.54
CA PHE A 78 7.41 8.05 3.12
C PHE A 78 7.22 9.29 2.24
N LYS A 79 8.31 9.71 1.58
CA LYS A 79 8.33 10.90 0.71
C LYS A 79 7.40 10.77 -0.51
N ASN A 80 7.20 9.54 -0.95
CA ASN A 80 6.60 9.21 -2.22
C ASN A 80 5.16 8.72 -2.02
N GLN A 81 4.23 9.66 -1.88
CA GLN A 81 2.80 9.38 -1.76
C GLN A 81 2.13 9.49 -3.13
N TYR A 82 1.90 8.33 -3.76
CA TYR A 82 1.27 8.28 -5.08
C TYR A 82 -0.17 7.77 -5.00
N ARG A 83 -1.08 8.44 -5.72
CA ARG A 83 -2.40 7.91 -6.02
C ARG A 83 -2.32 7.00 -7.24
N THR A 84 -2.45 5.70 -7.04
CA THR A 84 -2.42 4.69 -8.12
C THR A 84 -3.76 4.57 -8.84
N GLY A 85 -4.87 4.73 -8.12
CA GLY A 85 -6.20 4.84 -8.70
C GLY A 85 -6.55 6.29 -9.00
N THR A 86 -6.17 6.78 -10.19
CA THR A 86 -6.46 8.16 -10.64
C THR A 86 -7.83 8.31 -11.27
N TRP A 87 -8.42 7.20 -11.75
CA TRP A 87 -9.74 7.18 -12.38
C TRP A 87 -9.87 8.26 -13.47
N ASP A 88 -8.93 8.31 -14.43
CA ASP A 88 -8.84 9.44 -15.38
C ASP A 88 -10.10 9.63 -16.24
N PHE A 89 -10.94 8.60 -16.38
CA PHE A 89 -12.21 8.69 -17.07
C PHE A 89 -13.27 9.54 -16.35
N VAL A 90 -13.10 9.88 -15.06
CA VAL A 90 -14.02 10.80 -14.35
C VAL A 90 -13.60 12.26 -14.43
N LYS A 91 -12.47 12.57 -15.10
CA LYS A 91 -11.98 13.94 -15.24
C LYS A 91 -13.01 14.80 -15.98
N GLY A 92 -13.38 15.93 -15.37
CA GLY A 92 -14.37 16.87 -15.91
C GLY A 92 -15.82 16.57 -15.50
N HIS A 93 -16.08 15.45 -14.80
CA HIS A 93 -17.36 15.20 -14.16
C HIS A 93 -17.56 16.18 -12.97
N PRO A 94 -18.78 16.68 -12.71
CA PRO A 94 -19.04 17.56 -11.56
C PRO A 94 -18.62 16.96 -10.22
N GLU A 95 -18.79 15.64 -10.09
CA GLU A 95 -18.45 14.84 -8.90
C GLU A 95 -17.07 14.15 -9.01
N ASP A 96 -16.12 14.74 -9.73
CA ASP A 96 -14.74 14.21 -9.76
C ASP A 96 -14.10 14.33 -8.36
N PRO A 97 -13.86 13.21 -7.65
CA PRO A 97 -13.41 13.25 -6.25
C PRO A 97 -11.97 13.75 -6.09
N PHE A 98 -11.21 13.85 -7.19
CA PHE A 98 -9.79 14.24 -7.16
C PHE A 98 -9.52 15.53 -7.94
N LYS A 99 -10.55 16.33 -8.21
CA LYS A 99 -10.45 17.54 -9.03
C LYS A 99 -9.27 18.45 -8.63
N ASP A 100 -9.08 18.67 -7.33
CA ASP A 100 -8.03 19.55 -6.80
C ASP A 100 -6.60 18.96 -6.92
N GLU A 101 -6.48 17.64 -7.08
CA GLU A 101 -5.20 16.92 -7.18
C GLU A 101 -4.74 16.69 -8.63
N ARG A 102 -5.53 17.07 -9.64
CA ARG A 102 -5.28 16.79 -11.07
C ARG A 102 -4.49 17.87 -11.82
N ASN A 103 -4.01 18.90 -11.13
CA ASN A 103 -3.25 20.03 -11.71
C ASN A 103 -1.90 19.59 -12.31
#